data_AF-A0A947AJM5-F1
#
_entry.id   AF-A0A947AJM5-F1
#
_cell.length_a   1.000
_cell.length_b   1.000
_cell.length_c   1.000
_cell.angle_alpha   90.00
_cell.angle_beta   90.00
_cell.angle_gamma   90.00
#
_symmetry.space_group_name_H-M   'P 1'
#
loop_
_entity.id
_entity.type
_entity.pdbx_description
1 polymer ?
#
loop_
_entity_poly.entity_id
_entity_poly.type
_entity_poly.pdbx_seq_one_letter_code
_entity_poly.pdbx_strand_id
1 'polypeptide(L)'
;MNEMNAGIYEKRKYIRIVYDQKHRSILKVNNFKFEVDDLSESGIRFINWEKVKLYKNIKGVLTFLCGESVVVKGSIVWEENSLVGLVLDHLIPSAIFIKEQQYLISTTK
;
A
#
# COMPACT_ATOMS: atom_id res chain seq x y z
N MET A 1 -6.79 -23.30 -34.38
CA MET A 1 -7.04 -21.92 -33.95
C MET A 1 -7.04 -21.92 -32.44
N ASN A 2 -5.97 -21.41 -31.80
CA ASN A 2 -5.90 -21.29 -30.35
C ASN A 2 -5.94 -19.80 -30.00
N GLU A 3 -6.95 -19.43 -29.21
CA GLU A 3 -7.06 -18.14 -28.56
C GLU A 3 -5.92 -18.00 -27.55
N MET A 4 -4.90 -17.20 -27.88
CA MET A 4 -3.95 -16.73 -26.89
C MET A 4 -4.62 -15.63 -26.08
N ASN A 5 -4.96 -15.95 -24.83
CA ASN A 5 -5.24 -15.00 -23.77
C ASN A 5 -4.08 -13.99 -23.68
N ALA A 6 -4.21 -12.87 -24.39
CA ALA A 6 -3.43 -11.68 -24.12
C ALA A 6 -3.83 -11.23 -22.72
N GLY A 7 -3.05 -11.64 -21.73
CA GLY A 7 -3.15 -11.12 -20.37
C GLY A 7 -3.22 -9.60 -20.48
N ILE A 8 -4.35 -9.04 -20.05
CA ILE A 8 -4.57 -7.60 -20.05
C ILE A 8 -3.51 -7.03 -19.12
N TYR A 9 -2.40 -6.57 -19.70
CA TYR A 9 -1.41 -5.75 -19.03
C TYR A 9 -2.11 -4.43 -18.73
N GLU A 10 -2.88 -4.41 -17.64
CA GLU A 10 -3.49 -3.20 -17.14
C GLU A 10 -2.34 -2.28 -16.70
N LYS A 11 -2.03 -1.29 -17.55
CA LYS A 11 -0.97 -0.34 -17.27
C LYS A 11 -1.30 0.36 -15.96
N ARG A 12 -0.38 0.26 -14.99
CA ARG A 12 -0.53 0.93 -13.69
C ARG A 12 -0.69 2.43 -13.94
N LYS A 13 -1.83 2.96 -13.53
CA LYS A 13 -2.19 4.39 -13.70
C LYS A 13 -1.41 5.31 -12.76
N TYR A 14 -0.92 4.79 -11.63
CA TYR A 14 -0.32 5.57 -10.55
C TYR A 14 1.12 5.15 -10.25
N ILE A 15 1.95 6.15 -9.96
CA ILE A 15 3.33 5.95 -9.48
C ILE A 15 3.29 5.33 -8.08
N ARG A 16 4.24 4.43 -7.81
CA ARG A 16 4.39 3.76 -6.51
C ARG A 16 5.59 4.28 -5.75
N ILE A 17 5.41 4.50 -4.46
CA ILE A 17 6.50 4.58 -3.49
C ILE A 17 6.79 3.15 -3.05
N VAL A 18 8.01 2.68 -3.33
CA VAL A 18 8.50 1.38 -2.86
C VAL A 18 9.42 1.66 -1.69
N TYR A 19 9.11 1.06 -0.54
CA TYR A 19 9.90 1.23 0.67
C TYR A 19 11.06 0.25 0.71
N ASP A 20 12.17 0.67 1.33
CA ASP A 20 13.22 -0.27 1.69
C ASP A 20 12.82 -1.10 2.94
N GLN A 21 13.64 -2.07 3.31
CA GLN A 21 13.33 -2.95 4.46
C GLN A 21 13.46 -2.26 5.82
N LYS A 22 14.16 -1.12 5.91
CA LYS A 22 14.45 -0.40 7.16
C LYS A 22 13.49 0.76 7.39
N HIS A 23 12.92 1.32 6.32
CA HIS A 23 12.10 2.51 6.34
C HIS A 23 10.75 2.19 5.72
N ARG A 24 9.79 1.80 6.54
CA ARG A 24 8.44 1.44 6.08
C ARG A 24 7.37 2.24 6.79
N SER A 25 6.40 2.70 6.02
CA SER A 25 5.14 3.21 6.54
C SER A 25 4.38 2.12 7.28
N ILE A 26 3.50 2.53 8.19
CA ILE A 26 2.71 1.61 9.01
C ILE A 26 1.23 1.77 8.68
N LEU A 27 0.59 0.66 8.32
CA LEU A 27 -0.86 0.56 8.22
C LEU A 27 -1.42 -0.07 9.50
N LYS A 28 -2.24 0.68 10.23
CA LYS A 28 -2.99 0.17 11.37
C LYS A 28 -4.42 -0.17 10.96
N VAL A 29 -4.83 -1.44 11.12
CA VAL A 29 -6.20 -1.91 10.91
C VAL A 29 -6.66 -2.59 12.19
N ASN A 30 -7.76 -2.11 12.76
CA ASN A 30 -8.20 -2.52 14.10
C ASN A 30 -7.06 -2.37 15.14
N ASN A 31 -6.68 -3.46 15.80
CA ASN A 31 -5.59 -3.51 16.78
C ASN A 31 -4.26 -4.01 16.19
N PHE A 32 -4.21 -4.28 14.88
CA PHE A 32 -3.02 -4.80 14.22
C PHE A 32 -2.28 -3.69 13.48
N LYS A 33 -0.96 -3.83 13.42
CA LYS A 33 -0.06 -2.95 12.68
C LYS A 33 0.65 -3.78 11.63
N PHE A 34 0.73 -3.24 10.42
CA PHE A 34 1.37 -3.88 9.29
C PHE A 34 2.37 -2.94 8.67
N GLU A 35 3.54 -3.47 8.33
CA GLU A 35 4.52 -2.74 7.53
C GLU A 35 4.03 -2.64 6.08
N VAL A 36 4.15 -1.46 5.50
CA VAL A 36 3.83 -1.22 4.10
C VAL A 36 5.08 -1.45 3.25
N ASP A 37 4.94 -2.31 2.24
CA ASP A 37 6.02 -2.67 1.32
C ASP A 37 6.05 -1.73 0.10
N ASP A 38 4.89 -1.45 -0.49
CA ASP A 38 4.72 -0.37 -1.48
C ASP A 38 3.34 0.26 -1.39
N LEU A 39 3.22 1.50 -1.86
CA LEU A 39 1.93 2.18 -1.97
C LEU A 39 1.86 3.08 -3.20
N SER A 40 0.65 3.30 -3.67
CA SER A 40 0.27 4.27 -4.72
C SER A 40 -0.97 5.02 -4.26
N GLU A 41 -1.37 6.06 -4.98
CA GLU A 41 -2.55 6.86 -4.60
C GLU A 41 -3.81 6.00 -4.40
N SER A 42 -3.94 4.89 -5.14
CA SER A 42 -5.13 4.03 -5.14
C SER A 42 -4.93 2.67 -4.48
N GLY A 43 -3.76 2.35 -3.95
CA GLY A 43 -3.51 1.00 -3.45
C GLY A 43 -2.32 0.89 -2.52
N ILE A 44 -2.38 -0.11 -1.64
CA ILE A 44 -1.37 -0.39 -0.62
C ILE A 44 -1.01 -1.87 -0.70
N ARG A 45 0.28 -2.19 -0.70
CA ARG A 45 0.79 -3.54 -0.44
C ARG A 45 1.43 -3.56 0.94
N PHE A 46 0.91 -4.39 1.83
CA PHE A 46 1.43 -4.51 3.19
C PHE A 46 1.73 -5.96 3.56
N ILE A 47 2.49 -6.13 4.63
CA ILE A 47 3.01 -7.43 5.06
C ILE A 47 2.28 -7.90 6.31
N ASN A 48 1.74 -9.12 6.24
CA ASN A 48 0.99 -9.82 7.27
C ASN A 48 1.73 -11.11 7.69
N TRP A 49 2.88 -10.96 8.35
CA TRP A 49 3.71 -12.09 8.80
C TRP A 49 2.97 -13.06 9.70
N GLU A 50 2.12 -12.53 10.58
CA GLU A 50 1.35 -13.30 11.57
C GLU A 50 0.12 -13.98 10.95
N LYS A 51 -0.13 -13.79 9.64
CA LYS A 51 -1.31 -14.32 8.94
C LYS A 51 -2.62 -14.00 9.67
N VAL A 52 -2.71 -12.78 10.20
CA VAL A 52 -3.92 -12.27 10.85
C VAL A 52 -5.06 -12.34 9.85
N LYS A 53 -6.19 -12.90 10.28
CA LYS A 53 -7.39 -12.96 9.46
C LYS A 53 -8.01 -11.56 9.33
N LEU A 54 -7.99 -11.01 8.13
CA LEU A 54 -8.57 -9.71 7.82
C LEU A 54 -9.94 -9.89 7.15
N TYR A 55 -10.80 -8.88 7.30
CA TYR A 55 -12.05 -8.80 6.54
C TYR A 55 -11.74 -8.33 5.11
N LYS A 56 -12.57 -8.73 4.15
CA LYS A 56 -12.43 -8.30 2.74
C LYS A 56 -12.40 -6.78 2.61
N ASN A 57 -13.26 -6.08 3.35
CA ASN A 57 -13.26 -4.63 3.43
C ASN A 57 -12.59 -4.20 4.72
N ILE A 58 -11.64 -3.28 4.64
CA ILE A 58 -10.92 -2.77 5.82
C ILE A 58 -11.01 -1.25 5.89
N LYS A 59 -10.95 -0.75 7.12
CA LYS A 59 -10.71 0.66 7.44
C LYS A 59 -9.50 0.72 8.36
N GLY A 60 -8.58 1.63 8.07
CA GLY A 60 -7.35 1.76 8.83
C GLY A 60 -6.81 3.18 8.86
N VAL A 61 -5.67 3.33 9.50
CA VAL A 61 -4.86 4.56 9.47
C VAL A 61 -3.51 4.19 8.89
N LEU A 62 -3.15 4.84 7.79
CA LEU A 62 -1.83 4.77 7.20
C LEU A 62 -1.00 5.93 7.75
N THR A 63 0.10 5.62 8.41
CA THR A 63 1.08 6.59 8.90
C THR A 63 2.32 6.50 8.05
N PHE A 64 2.66 7.63 7.44
CA PHE A 64 3.81 7.81 6.56
C PHE A 64 5.08 8.12 7.36
N LEU A 65 6.25 7.90 6.75
CA LEU A 65 7.53 8.19 7.40
C LEU A 65 7.75 9.69 7.61
N CYS A 66 7.20 10.54 6.74
CA CYS A 66 7.16 11.99 6.93
C CYS A 66 6.30 12.46 8.12
N GLY A 67 5.67 11.55 8.86
CA GLY A 67 4.83 11.82 10.03
C GLY A 67 3.36 12.10 9.72
N GLU A 68 3.01 12.28 8.45
CA GLU A 68 1.62 12.43 8.02
C GLU A 68 0.82 11.14 8.26
N SER A 69 -0.48 11.28 8.52
CA SER A 69 -1.36 10.13 8.70
C SER A 69 -2.70 10.36 8.01
N VAL A 70 -3.22 9.31 7.37
CA VAL A 70 -4.51 9.35 6.68
C VAL A 70 -5.37 8.16 7.04
N VAL A 71 -6.67 8.40 7.16
CA VAL A 71 -7.65 7.32 7.27
C VAL A 71 -7.86 6.73 5.88
N VAL A 72 -7.69 5.42 5.76
CA VAL A 72 -7.89 4.67 4.52
C VAL A 72 -9.05 3.71 4.66
N LYS A 73 -9.77 3.49 3.56
CA LYS A 73 -10.77 2.43 3.40
C LYS A 73 -10.53 1.74 2.07
N GLY A 74 -10.75 0.44 2.03
CA GLY A 74 -10.52 -0.32 0.81
C GLY A 74 -10.87 -1.79 0.92
N SER A 75 -10.69 -2.48 -0.21
CA SER A 75 -10.92 -3.90 -0.37
C SER A 75 -9.62 -4.67 -0.59
N ILE A 76 -9.42 -5.76 0.16
CA ILE A 76 -8.38 -6.74 -0.12
C ILE A 76 -8.71 -7.43 -1.45
N VAL A 77 -7.77 -7.37 -2.39
CA VAL A 77 -7.92 -7.92 -3.75
C VAL A 77 -7.12 -9.21 -3.96
N TRP A 78 -6.05 -9.41 -3.19
CA TRP A 78 -5.25 -10.63 -3.21
C TRP A 78 -4.41 -10.76 -1.93
N GLU A 79 -4.07 -12.01 -1.61
CA GLU A 79 -3.16 -12.37 -0.51
C GLU A 79 -2.20 -13.46 -1.02
N GLU A 80 -0.90 -13.24 -0.91
CA GLU A 80 0.12 -14.18 -1.37
C GLU A 80 1.41 -14.02 -0.55
N ASN A 81 2.00 -15.13 -0.06
CA ASN A 81 3.30 -15.11 0.62
C ASN A 81 3.45 -14.04 1.71
N SER A 82 2.43 -13.91 2.57
CA SER A 82 2.34 -12.87 3.63
C SER A 82 2.22 -11.43 3.12
N LEU A 83 2.11 -11.21 1.81
CA LEU A 83 1.79 -9.92 1.22
C LEU A 83 0.28 -9.83 1.00
N VAL A 84 -0.27 -8.65 1.25
CA VAL A 84 -1.68 -8.36 1.06
C VAL A 84 -1.81 -7.13 0.17
N GLY A 85 -2.57 -7.27 -0.92
CA GLY A 85 -2.92 -6.19 -1.81
C GLY A 85 -4.25 -5.57 -1.42
N LEU A 86 -4.25 -4.26 -1.16
CA LEU A 86 -5.41 -3.45 -0.84
C LEU A 86 -5.65 -2.42 -1.96
N VAL A 87 -6.85 -2.38 -2.51
CA VAL A 87 -7.32 -1.28 -3.37
C VAL A 87 -8.15 -0.32 -2.52
N LEU A 88 -7.88 0.98 -2.63
CA LEU A 88 -8.51 2.02 -1.83
C LEU A 88 -9.80 2.54 -2.49
N ASP A 89 -10.80 2.82 -1.66
CA ASP A 89 -12.08 3.41 -2.10
C ASP A 89 -11.91 4.89 -2.51
N HIS A 90 -10.91 5.55 -1.93
CA HIS A 90 -10.55 6.94 -2.20
C HIS A 90 -9.04 7.09 -2.32
N LEU A 91 -8.61 8.01 -3.17
CA LEU A 91 -7.20 8.26 -3.38
C LEU A 91 -6.57 8.89 -2.14
N ILE A 92 -5.36 8.46 -1.82
CA ILE A 92 -4.47 9.19 -0.90
C ILE A 92 -4.10 10.52 -1.58
N PRO A 93 -4.20 11.66 -0.88
CA PRO A 93 -3.85 12.96 -1.46
C PRO A 93 -2.42 13.01 -1.99
N SER A 94 -2.24 13.47 -3.23
CA SER A 94 -0.92 13.59 -3.88
C SER A 94 0.06 14.47 -3.09
N ALA A 95 -0.43 15.46 -2.35
CA ALA A 95 0.40 16.31 -1.49
C ALA A 95 1.16 15.51 -0.43
N ILE A 96 0.58 14.42 0.08
CA ILE A 96 1.22 13.54 1.07
C ILE A 96 2.27 12.66 0.40
N PHE A 97 2.00 12.17 -0.81
CA PHE A 97 2.98 11.46 -1.63
C PHE A 97 4.23 12.29 -1.88
N ILE A 98 4.06 13.57 -2.23
CA ILE A 98 5.18 14.48 -2.48
C ILE A 98 6.01 14.67 -1.21
N LYS A 99 5.37 14.90 -0.05
CA LYS A 99 6.07 15.01 1.24
C LYS A 99 6.83 13.74 1.59
N GLU A 100 6.22 12.58 1.38
CA GLU A 100 6.85 11.30 1.66
C GLU A 100 8.06 11.05 0.77
N GLN A 101 7.96 11.34 -0.53
CA GLN A 101 9.09 11.24 -1.46
C GLN A 101 10.23 12.18 -1.06
N GLN A 102 9.92 13.43 -0.71
CA GLN A 102 10.92 14.39 -0.24
C GLN A 102 11.63 13.88 1.03
N TYR A 103 10.87 13.33 1.98
CA TYR A 103 11.42 12.73 3.19
C TYR A 103 12.40 11.61 2.85
N LEU A 104 11.98 10.63 2.04
CA LEU A 104 12.82 9.50 1.63
C LEU A 104 14.12 9.93 0.93
N ILE A 105 14.05 10.94 0.07
CA ILE A 105 15.24 11.49 -0.61
C ILE A 105 16.19 12.15 0.39
N SER A 106 15.66 12.84 1.40
CA SER A 106 16.46 13.57 2.39
C SER A 106 17.18 12.65 3.39
N THR A 107 16.60 11.51 3.72
CA THR A 107 17.12 10.56 4.73
C THR A 107 18.03 9.48 4.15
N THR A 108 18.17 9.41 2.82
CA THR A 108 19.03 8.42 2.13
C THR A 108 20.45 8.99 1.86
N LYS A 109 20.91 9.98 2.64
CA LYS A 109 22.26 10.55 2.56
C LYS A 109 23.22 9.96 3.59
#